data_AF-A0A9N9LTY4-F1
#
_entry.id   AF-A0A9N9LTY4-F1
#
_cell.length_a   1.000
_cell.length_b   1.000
_cell.length_c   1.000
_cell.angle_alpha   90.00
_cell.angle_beta   90.00
_cell.angle_gamma   90.00
#
_symmetry.space_group_name_H-M   'P 1'
#
loop_
_entity.id
_entity.type
_entity.pdbx_description
1 polymer ?
#
loop_
_entity_poly.entity_id
_entity_poly.type
_entity_poly.pdbx_seq_one_letter_code
_entity_poly.pdbx_strand_id
1 'polypeptide(L)'
;MLQSPNPDTEKAISPINNNNTTTITHPQKLYRPTTQPFIGRLGGNQSFTSPSQTSTNALPDTTPCMPLSSQLHLSGFKCISLWKAALLEGLGSFMLNFLTIWISSSPSTFPVPSNAQWGNFNNAAFLGPLVGGLTNWVLITLFTYAFGAVTGAHLNPTITIATFFARLCSLPRMVLYVSFQTSFSALAGLMIRTALGTREFKAGGCWVDTDVVVADIAACMVHGVFYFLIPPWEELEERVQRHPFEKK
;
A
#
# COMPACT_ATOMS: atom_id res chain seq x y z
N MET A 1 -40.47 -46.56 -29.25
CA MET A 1 -39.22 -47.29 -28.97
C MET A 1 -38.86 -47.05 -27.52
N LEU A 2 -39.34 -47.91 -26.65
CA LEU A 2 -39.06 -47.94 -25.21
C LEU A 2 -38.29 -49.23 -24.97
N GLN A 3 -37.02 -49.13 -24.57
CA GLN A 3 -36.20 -50.28 -24.19
C GLN A 3 -36.12 -50.30 -22.66
N SER A 4 -36.58 -51.38 -22.04
CA SER A 4 -36.52 -51.58 -20.59
C SER A 4 -35.10 -51.91 -20.11
N PRO A 5 -34.79 -51.65 -18.84
CA PRO A 5 -33.71 -52.34 -18.14
C PRO A 5 -34.26 -53.47 -17.26
N ASN A 6 -33.56 -54.60 -17.33
CA ASN A 6 -33.78 -55.87 -16.63
C ASN A 6 -33.55 -55.74 -15.10
N PRO A 7 -34.31 -56.42 -14.23
CA PRO A 7 -34.18 -56.34 -12.78
C PRO A 7 -33.35 -57.51 -12.25
N ASP A 8 -32.10 -57.27 -11.88
CA ASP A 8 -31.32 -58.27 -11.17
C ASP A 8 -30.56 -57.64 -10.00
N THR A 9 -31.10 -57.93 -8.81
CA THR A 9 -30.39 -58.18 -7.55
C THR A 9 -29.98 -56.99 -6.67
N GLU A 10 -30.96 -56.49 -5.92
CA GLU A 10 -30.76 -56.00 -4.57
C GLU A 10 -30.41 -57.19 -3.65
N LYS A 11 -29.19 -57.24 -3.11
CA LYS A 11 -28.86 -58.11 -1.97
C LYS A 11 -28.18 -57.31 -0.87
N ALA A 12 -28.77 -57.47 0.30
CA ALA A 12 -28.50 -56.81 1.57
C ALA A 12 -27.02 -56.70 1.94
N ILE A 13 -26.70 -55.51 2.49
CA ILE A 13 -25.45 -55.13 3.12
C ILE A 13 -25.19 -56.04 4.33
N SER A 14 -24.07 -56.76 4.32
CA SER A 14 -23.45 -57.33 5.52
C SER A 14 -22.51 -56.29 6.16
N PRO A 15 -22.37 -56.25 7.50
CA PRO A 15 -21.48 -55.29 8.13
C PRO A 15 -20.04 -55.80 8.04
N ILE A 16 -19.20 -55.15 7.23
CA ILE A 16 -17.76 -55.43 7.21
C ILE A 16 -17.01 -54.36 8.01
N ASN A 17 -16.23 -54.90 8.92
CA ASN A 17 -15.42 -54.31 9.97
C ASN A 17 -14.26 -53.45 9.44
N ASN A 18 -13.87 -52.52 10.30
CA ASN A 18 -12.82 -51.51 10.28
C ASN A 18 -11.49 -51.80 9.56
N ASN A 19 -10.80 -50.69 9.26
CA ASN A 19 -9.34 -50.49 9.11
C ASN A 19 -8.80 -50.37 7.69
N ASN A 20 -9.15 -49.31 6.96
CA ASN A 20 -8.27 -48.72 5.93
C ASN A 20 -8.73 -47.30 5.59
N THR A 21 -8.20 -46.30 6.31
CA THR A 21 -8.28 -44.89 5.88
C THR A 21 -7.29 -44.69 4.74
N THR A 22 -7.71 -45.01 3.52
CA THR A 22 -6.99 -44.62 2.32
C THR A 22 -7.12 -43.10 2.19
N THR A 23 -6.10 -42.35 2.60
CA THR A 23 -5.97 -40.93 2.27
C THR A 23 -5.98 -40.78 0.75
N ILE A 24 -7.12 -40.38 0.20
CA ILE A 24 -7.26 -40.00 -1.20
C ILE A 24 -6.42 -38.75 -1.41
N THR A 25 -5.19 -38.93 -1.89
CA THR A 25 -4.36 -37.84 -2.40
C THR A 25 -4.87 -37.50 -3.79
N HIS A 26 -5.82 -36.56 -3.87
CA HIS A 26 -6.07 -35.88 -5.14
C HIS A 26 -4.79 -35.15 -5.55
N PRO A 27 -4.24 -35.39 -6.76
CA PRO A 27 -3.15 -34.59 -7.27
C PRO A 27 -3.70 -33.19 -7.52
N GLN A 28 -3.49 -32.29 -6.56
CA GLN A 28 -3.69 -30.85 -6.74
C GLN A 28 -2.78 -30.43 -7.89
N LYS A 29 -3.34 -30.17 -9.08
CA LYS A 29 -2.61 -29.47 -10.15
C LYS A 29 -2.16 -28.13 -9.57
N LEU A 30 -0.88 -28.03 -9.19
CA LEU A 30 -0.29 -26.79 -8.70
C LEU A 30 -0.39 -25.76 -9.82
N TYR A 31 -1.35 -24.84 -9.71
CA TYR A 31 -1.41 -23.67 -10.59
C TYR A 31 -0.17 -22.83 -10.31
N ARG A 32 0.73 -22.73 -11.29
CA ARG A 32 1.94 -21.91 -11.15
C ARG A 32 1.59 -20.48 -11.55
N PRO A 33 1.47 -19.53 -10.60
CA PRO A 33 1.19 -18.15 -10.95
C PRO A 33 2.32 -17.60 -11.84
N THR A 34 1.95 -16.78 -12.83
CA THR A 34 2.91 -16.11 -13.74
C THR A 34 3.74 -15.06 -12.98
N THR A 35 3.21 -14.56 -11.87
CA THR A 35 3.85 -13.56 -11.02
C THR A 35 4.51 -14.22 -9.81
N GLN A 36 5.70 -13.72 -9.46
CA GLN A 36 6.39 -14.21 -8.28
C GLN A 36 5.70 -13.76 -6.98
N PRO A 37 5.72 -14.60 -5.93
CA PRO A 37 5.23 -14.25 -4.61
C PRO A 37 5.92 -13.00 -4.02
N PHE A 38 5.16 -12.17 -3.31
CA PHE A 38 5.66 -10.99 -2.59
C PHE A 38 4.73 -10.67 -1.41
N ILE A 39 5.29 -10.56 -0.20
CA ILE A 39 4.55 -10.34 1.06
C ILE A 39 3.82 -8.99 1.08
N GLY A 40 4.37 -7.97 0.43
CA GLY A 40 3.80 -6.62 0.38
C GLY A 40 2.63 -6.45 -0.60
N ARG A 41 2.12 -7.52 -1.22
CA ARG A 41 0.98 -7.41 -2.15
C ARG A 41 -0.36 -7.41 -1.41
N LEU A 42 -1.21 -6.44 -1.74
CA LEU A 42 -2.62 -6.44 -1.36
C LEU A 42 -3.32 -7.66 -1.95
N GLY A 43 -3.98 -8.45 -1.10
CA GLY A 43 -4.59 -9.74 -1.48
C GLY A 43 -3.60 -10.88 -1.65
N GLY A 44 -2.30 -10.65 -1.39
CA GLY A 44 -1.23 -11.64 -1.40
C GLY A 44 -1.23 -12.56 -0.17
N ASN A 45 -2.40 -12.94 0.35
CA ASN A 45 -2.48 -14.03 1.32
C ASN A 45 -2.16 -15.35 0.60
N GLN A 46 -0.88 -15.60 0.34
CA GLN A 46 -0.41 -16.92 0.04
C GLN A 46 -0.27 -17.65 1.37
N SER A 47 -1.29 -18.38 1.79
CA SER A 47 -1.16 -19.43 2.82
C SER A 47 -0.09 -20.50 2.47
N PHE A 48 0.67 -20.33 1.38
CA PHE A 48 1.58 -21.27 0.72
C PHE A 48 2.79 -20.58 0.03
N THR A 49 3.39 -19.54 0.62
CA THR A 49 4.77 -19.17 0.27
C THR A 49 5.66 -20.39 0.53
N SER A 50 6.02 -21.08 -0.55
CA SER A 50 6.74 -22.36 -0.67
C SER A 50 6.95 -23.20 0.61
N PRO A 51 6.45 -24.46 0.70
CA PRO A 51 6.68 -25.33 1.85
C PRO A 51 8.16 -25.73 2.05
N SER A 52 9.07 -25.42 1.11
CA SER A 52 10.47 -25.81 1.20
C SER A 52 11.41 -24.64 1.50
N GLN A 53 12.22 -24.80 2.56
CA GLN A 53 13.32 -23.90 2.95
C GLN A 53 14.33 -23.60 1.82
N THR A 54 14.37 -24.39 0.76
CA THR A 54 15.27 -24.16 -0.39
C THR A 54 14.86 -22.96 -1.27
N SER A 55 13.59 -22.53 -1.20
CA SER A 55 13.06 -21.43 -2.03
C SER A 55 13.29 -20.04 -1.43
N THR A 56 13.55 -19.97 -0.13
CA THR A 56 13.66 -18.72 0.64
C THR A 56 14.93 -17.94 0.29
N ASN A 57 16.01 -18.64 -0.07
CA ASN A 57 17.28 -18.02 -0.50
C ASN A 57 17.18 -17.35 -1.87
N ALA A 58 16.29 -17.86 -2.74
CA ALA A 58 16.11 -17.30 -4.08
C ALA A 58 15.23 -16.04 -4.05
N LEU A 59 14.18 -16.04 -3.22
CA LEU A 59 13.17 -14.98 -3.17
C LEU A 59 12.82 -14.60 -1.71
N PRO A 60 13.64 -13.75 -1.07
CA PRO A 60 13.51 -13.49 0.36
C PRO A 60 12.24 -12.71 0.72
N ASP A 61 11.71 -11.89 -0.20
CA ASP A 61 10.51 -11.05 -0.02
C ASP A 61 9.19 -11.82 0.12
N THR A 62 9.26 -13.14 0.16
CA THR A 62 8.13 -14.06 0.24
C THR A 62 7.95 -14.59 1.65
N THR A 63 8.97 -14.49 2.50
CA THR A 63 9.00 -15.15 3.79
C THR A 63 8.61 -14.15 4.89
N PRO A 64 7.68 -14.51 5.78
CA PRO A 64 7.44 -13.74 7.00
C PRO A 64 8.73 -13.67 7.84
N CYS A 65 9.06 -12.50 8.39
CA CYS A 65 10.23 -12.32 9.27
C CYS A 65 11.57 -12.69 8.60
N MET A 66 11.86 -12.05 7.46
CA MET A 66 13.10 -12.24 6.70
C MET A 66 14.37 -11.97 7.55
N PRO A 67 15.38 -12.87 7.53
CA PRO A 67 16.67 -12.62 8.17
C PRO A 67 17.48 -11.57 7.39
N LEU A 68 18.29 -10.78 8.10
CA LEU A 68 19.02 -9.64 7.52
C LEU A 68 20.00 -10.04 6.40
N SER A 69 20.63 -11.21 6.52
CA SER A 69 21.53 -11.74 5.48
C SER A 69 20.80 -11.99 4.15
N SER A 70 19.59 -12.55 4.22
CA SER A 70 18.75 -12.78 3.04
C SER A 70 18.17 -11.48 2.50
N GLN A 71 17.92 -10.50 3.35
CA GLN A 71 17.44 -9.18 2.95
C GLN A 71 18.45 -8.41 2.11
N LEU A 72 19.73 -8.52 2.44
CA LEU A 72 20.82 -7.85 1.74
C LEU A 72 21.34 -8.66 0.53
N HIS A 73 20.77 -9.84 0.28
CA HIS A 73 21.22 -10.70 -0.80
C HIS A 73 20.93 -10.09 -2.18
N LEU A 74 21.97 -9.95 -3.01
CA LEU A 74 21.91 -9.20 -4.27
C LEU A 74 21.36 -10.02 -5.46
N SER A 75 21.00 -11.29 -5.27
CA SER A 75 20.46 -12.13 -6.36
C SER A 75 19.19 -11.54 -7.00
N GLY A 76 18.44 -10.73 -6.25
CA GLY A 76 17.24 -10.07 -6.74
C GLY A 76 17.47 -9.21 -7.99
N PHE A 77 18.67 -8.64 -8.18
CA PHE A 77 18.99 -7.86 -9.38
C PHE A 77 18.96 -8.68 -10.68
N LYS A 78 19.13 -10.00 -10.60
CA LYS A 78 19.06 -10.89 -11.77
C LYS A 78 17.62 -11.30 -12.11
N CYS A 79 16.65 -11.02 -11.24
CA CYS A 79 15.25 -11.38 -11.48
C CYS A 79 14.56 -10.36 -12.38
N ILE A 80 14.25 -10.74 -13.62
CA ILE A 80 13.53 -9.89 -14.57
C ILE A 80 12.13 -9.48 -14.08
N SER A 81 11.46 -10.33 -13.30
CA SER A 81 10.18 -10.04 -12.66
C SER A 81 10.26 -8.80 -11.76
N LEU A 82 11.39 -8.61 -11.06
CA LEU A 82 11.61 -7.48 -10.17
C LEU A 82 11.79 -6.18 -10.96
N TRP A 83 12.51 -6.23 -12.07
CA TRP A 83 12.65 -5.09 -12.98
C TRP A 83 11.31 -4.67 -13.60
N LYS A 84 10.46 -5.65 -13.99
CA LYS A 84 9.10 -5.36 -14.47
C LYS A 84 8.25 -4.71 -13.38
N ALA A 85 8.36 -5.19 -12.13
CA ALA A 85 7.66 -4.59 -11.00
C ALA A 85 8.16 -3.17 -10.71
N ALA A 86 9.47 -2.94 -10.75
CA ALA A 86 10.07 -1.61 -10.58
C ALA A 86 9.64 -0.63 -11.69
N LEU A 87 9.57 -1.09 -12.94
CA LEU A 87 9.04 -0.29 -14.04
C LEU A 87 7.59 0.11 -13.80
N LEU A 88 6.75 -0.80 -13.31
CA LEU A 88 5.35 -0.50 -12.99
C LEU A 88 5.20 0.44 -11.80
N GLU A 89 6.05 0.31 -10.78
CA GLU A 89 6.15 1.30 -9.68
C GLU A 89 6.53 2.68 -10.20
N GLY A 90 7.51 2.76 -11.11
CA GLY A 90 7.88 3.99 -11.80
C GLY A 90 6.70 4.60 -12.56
N LEU A 91 6.03 3.82 -13.42
CA LEU A 91 4.87 4.28 -14.19
C LEU A 91 3.71 4.74 -13.28
N GLY A 92 3.43 3.99 -12.22
CA GLY A 92 2.43 4.36 -11.23
C GLY A 92 2.79 5.69 -10.54
N SER A 93 4.04 5.85 -10.11
CA SER A 93 4.52 7.11 -9.53
C SER A 93 4.51 8.27 -10.53
N PHE A 94 4.83 8.04 -11.80
CA PHE A 94 4.71 9.07 -12.85
C PHE A 94 3.28 9.55 -12.98
N MET A 95 2.32 8.63 -13.13
CA MET A 95 0.91 8.98 -13.31
C MET A 95 0.35 9.67 -12.07
N LEU A 96 0.65 9.13 -10.88
CA LEU A 96 0.19 9.68 -9.60
C LEU A 96 0.73 11.10 -9.39
N ASN A 97 2.04 11.32 -9.61
CA ASN A 97 2.63 12.65 -9.47
C ASN A 97 2.16 13.61 -10.56
N PHE A 98 2.03 13.16 -11.81
CA PHE A 98 1.51 14.02 -12.89
C PHE A 98 0.10 14.52 -12.57
N LEU A 99 -0.81 13.63 -12.16
CA LEU A 99 -2.20 13.98 -11.84
C LEU A 99 -2.29 14.89 -10.60
N THR A 100 -1.57 14.56 -9.53
CA THR A 100 -1.60 15.35 -8.30
C THR A 100 -0.98 16.74 -8.50
N ILE A 101 0.11 16.86 -9.26
CA ILE A 101 0.69 18.16 -9.62
C ILE A 101 -0.29 18.93 -10.52
N TRP A 102 -0.90 18.29 -11.51
CA TRP A 102 -1.87 18.96 -12.40
C TRP A 102 -3.04 19.56 -11.62
N ILE A 103 -3.67 18.76 -10.76
CA ILE A 103 -4.82 19.16 -9.94
C ILE A 103 -4.45 20.28 -8.96
N SER A 104 -3.25 20.22 -8.39
CA SER A 104 -2.80 21.17 -7.36
C SER A 104 -1.95 22.32 -7.89
N SER A 105 -1.81 22.43 -9.20
CA SER A 105 -1.02 23.49 -9.83
C SER A 105 -1.66 24.85 -9.61
N SER A 106 -0.85 25.83 -9.24
CA SER A 106 -1.28 27.21 -9.02
C SER A 106 -0.23 28.20 -9.53
N PRO A 107 -0.60 29.47 -9.80
CA PRO A 107 0.35 30.49 -10.22
C PRO A 107 1.50 30.69 -9.22
N SER A 108 2.68 31.11 -9.71
CA SER A 108 3.86 31.38 -8.89
C SER A 108 3.72 32.56 -7.90
N THR A 109 2.64 33.33 -7.98
CA THR A 109 2.33 34.42 -7.05
C THR A 109 1.82 33.91 -5.70
N PHE A 110 2.21 34.56 -4.60
CA PHE A 110 1.63 34.25 -3.29
C PHE A 110 0.12 34.52 -3.28
N PRO A 111 -0.69 33.64 -2.66
CA PRO A 111 -2.10 33.91 -2.51
C PRO A 111 -2.29 35.23 -1.75
N VAL A 112 -3.25 36.03 -2.20
CA VAL A 112 -3.60 37.28 -1.54
C VAL A 112 -4.06 36.96 -0.10
N PRO A 113 -3.66 37.75 0.92
CA PRO A 113 -4.13 37.59 2.28
C PRO A 113 -5.65 37.49 2.34
N SER A 114 -6.18 36.66 3.24
CA SER A 114 -7.61 36.42 3.38
C SER A 114 -8.36 37.75 3.58
N ASN A 115 -9.29 38.07 2.67
CA ASN A 115 -10.26 39.12 2.92
C ASN A 115 -11.44 38.52 3.71
N ALA A 116 -11.99 39.28 4.67
CA ALA A 116 -12.99 38.82 5.63
C ALA A 116 -14.38 38.50 5.03
N GLN A 117 -14.48 38.30 3.73
CA GLN A 117 -15.75 38.35 3.00
C GLN A 117 -16.59 37.07 3.14
N TRP A 118 -15.99 35.95 3.55
CA TRP A 118 -16.64 34.63 3.65
C TRP A 118 -16.15 33.76 4.83
N GLY A 119 -15.53 34.37 5.84
CA GLY A 119 -15.07 33.67 7.06
C GLY A 119 -13.82 32.79 6.86
N ASN A 120 -13.49 31.97 7.88
CA ASN A 120 -12.23 31.25 7.98
C ASN A 120 -12.00 30.15 6.92
N PHE A 121 -13.02 29.77 6.14
CA PHE A 121 -12.96 28.62 5.22
C PHE A 121 -12.84 29.01 3.74
N ASN A 122 -13.14 30.24 3.36
CA ASN A 122 -13.02 30.67 1.96
C ASN A 122 -11.69 31.41 1.71
N ASN A 123 -10.59 30.72 2.00
CA ASN A 123 -9.25 31.22 1.72
C ASN A 123 -8.41 30.14 1.02
N ALA A 124 -7.39 30.60 0.28
CA ALA A 124 -6.49 29.71 -0.44
C ALA A 124 -5.70 28.77 0.49
N ALA A 125 -5.48 29.18 1.74
CA ALA A 125 -4.80 28.39 2.76
C ALA A 125 -5.62 27.17 3.22
N PHE A 126 -6.94 27.21 3.12
CA PHE A 126 -7.83 26.11 3.49
C PHE A 126 -8.27 25.30 2.27
N LEU A 127 -8.78 25.97 1.23
CA LEU A 127 -9.43 25.29 0.12
C LEU A 127 -8.44 24.50 -0.75
N GLY A 128 -7.23 25.04 -0.96
CA GLY A 128 -6.16 24.37 -1.70
C GLY A 128 -5.74 23.05 -1.06
N PRO A 129 -5.30 23.05 0.22
CA PRO A 129 -4.99 21.82 0.94
C PRO A 129 -6.16 20.86 1.10
N LEU A 130 -7.40 21.34 1.27
CA LEU A 130 -8.59 20.48 1.35
C LEU A 130 -8.82 19.71 0.04
N VAL A 131 -8.87 20.42 -1.09
CA VAL A 131 -9.08 19.80 -2.41
C VAL A 131 -7.89 18.91 -2.77
N GLY A 132 -6.66 19.38 -2.54
CA GLY A 132 -5.44 18.60 -2.74
C GLY A 132 -5.41 17.34 -1.89
N GLY A 133 -5.79 17.42 -0.62
CA GLY A 133 -5.84 16.29 0.30
C GLY A 133 -6.90 15.25 -0.09
N LEU A 134 -8.12 15.68 -0.41
CA LEU A 134 -9.20 14.78 -0.84
C LEU A 134 -8.88 14.09 -2.17
N THR A 135 -8.37 14.84 -3.15
CA THR A 135 -7.99 14.26 -4.45
C THR A 135 -6.81 13.31 -4.31
N ASN A 136 -5.79 13.65 -3.51
CA ASN A 136 -4.67 12.76 -3.24
C ASN A 136 -5.12 11.48 -2.51
N TRP A 137 -6.06 11.58 -1.55
CA TRP A 137 -6.62 10.40 -0.88
C TRP A 137 -7.31 9.45 -1.86
N VAL A 138 -8.15 9.97 -2.76
CA VAL A 138 -8.81 9.17 -3.80
C VAL A 138 -7.79 8.55 -4.75
N LEU A 139 -6.82 9.33 -5.24
CA LEU A 139 -5.81 8.86 -6.20
C LEU A 139 -4.89 7.81 -5.58
N ILE A 140 -4.34 8.05 -4.39
CA ILE A 140 -3.49 7.05 -3.71
C ILE A 140 -4.27 5.76 -3.49
N THR A 141 -5.53 5.83 -3.04
CA THR A 141 -6.35 4.63 -2.83
C THR A 141 -6.57 3.87 -4.13
N LEU A 142 -6.94 4.57 -5.21
CA LEU A 142 -7.17 3.97 -6.52
C LEU A 142 -5.91 3.29 -7.08
N PHE A 143 -4.77 4.00 -7.04
CA PHE A 143 -3.50 3.46 -7.53
C PHE A 143 -3.00 2.31 -6.64
N THR A 144 -3.21 2.39 -5.32
CA THR A 144 -2.88 1.30 -4.40
C THR A 144 -3.68 0.04 -4.72
N TYR A 145 -4.97 0.20 -5.02
CA TYR A 145 -5.80 -0.93 -5.44
C TYR A 145 -5.37 -1.50 -6.79
N ALA A 146 -5.09 -0.64 -7.78
CA ALA A 146 -4.72 -1.05 -9.13
C ALA A 146 -3.35 -1.74 -9.20
N PHE A 147 -2.36 -1.24 -8.47
CA PHE A 147 -0.98 -1.75 -8.51
C PHE A 147 -0.67 -2.71 -7.36
N GLY A 148 -1.50 -2.75 -6.31
CA GLY A 148 -1.23 -3.49 -5.07
C GLY A 148 -1.00 -4.98 -5.30
N ALA A 149 -1.79 -5.61 -6.17
CA ALA A 149 -1.64 -7.02 -6.52
C ALA A 149 -0.40 -7.32 -7.37
N VAL A 150 0.19 -6.32 -8.02
CA VAL A 150 1.30 -6.51 -8.97
C VAL A 150 2.64 -6.14 -8.34
N THR A 151 2.73 -4.97 -7.70
CA THR A 151 3.99 -4.43 -7.19
C THR A 151 4.01 -4.29 -5.67
N GLY A 152 2.85 -4.36 -5.02
CA GLY A 152 2.65 -3.92 -3.63
C GLY A 152 2.33 -2.43 -3.49
N ALA A 153 2.29 -1.71 -4.62
CA ALA A 153 1.94 -0.29 -4.73
C ALA A 153 2.61 0.59 -3.67
N HIS A 154 3.93 0.56 -3.59
CA HIS A 154 4.64 1.47 -2.71
C HIS A 154 4.47 2.91 -3.19
N LEU A 155 4.66 3.13 -4.49
CA LEU A 155 4.47 4.37 -5.26
C LEU A 155 5.13 5.62 -4.65
N ASN A 156 6.02 5.42 -3.69
CA ASN A 156 6.63 6.43 -2.86
C ASN A 156 7.99 5.90 -2.34
N PRO A 157 9.09 6.63 -2.59
CA PRO A 157 10.42 6.23 -2.13
C PRO A 157 10.51 6.05 -0.60
N THR A 158 9.87 6.94 0.17
CA THR A 158 9.87 6.88 1.64
C THR A 158 9.16 5.62 2.14
N ILE A 159 8.03 5.24 1.53
CA ILE A 159 7.34 3.98 1.87
C ILE A 159 8.21 2.78 1.52
N THR A 160 8.88 2.82 0.37
CA THR A 160 9.79 1.75 -0.07
C THR A 160 10.97 1.58 0.89
N ILE A 161 11.55 2.68 1.38
CA ILE A 161 12.63 2.65 2.36
C ILE A 161 12.10 2.16 3.73
N ALA A 162 10.93 2.63 4.16
CA ALA A 162 10.32 2.18 5.41
C ALA A 162 10.02 0.67 5.40
N THR A 163 9.49 0.14 4.30
CA THR A 163 9.24 -1.31 4.15
C THR A 163 10.52 -2.14 4.12
N PHE A 164 11.64 -1.57 3.66
CA PHE A 164 12.95 -2.18 3.83
C PHE A 164 13.34 -2.26 5.30
N PHE A 165 13.25 -1.18 6.07
CA PHE A 165 13.56 -1.23 7.51
C PHE A 165 12.60 -2.12 8.31
N ALA A 166 11.34 -2.23 7.88
CA ALA A 166 10.36 -3.15 8.42
C ALA A 166 10.59 -4.63 8.01
N ARG A 167 11.64 -4.92 7.23
CA ARG A 167 12.00 -6.26 6.71
C ARG A 167 10.91 -6.90 5.84
N LEU A 168 10.12 -6.08 5.15
CA LEU A 168 9.09 -6.49 4.19
C LEU A 168 9.61 -6.45 2.74
N CYS A 169 10.77 -5.83 2.52
CA CYS A 169 11.37 -5.59 1.22
C CYS A 169 12.88 -5.85 1.27
N SER A 170 13.42 -6.59 0.30
CA SER A 170 14.86 -6.82 0.11
C SER A 170 15.56 -5.61 -0.47
N LEU A 171 16.88 -5.56 -0.29
CA LEU A 171 17.73 -4.49 -0.79
C LEU A 171 17.60 -4.29 -2.32
N PRO A 172 17.62 -5.34 -3.17
CA PRO A 172 17.47 -5.14 -4.61
C PRO A 172 16.12 -4.52 -4.99
N ARG A 173 15.03 -4.91 -4.32
CA ARG A 173 13.71 -4.33 -4.57
C ARG A 173 13.68 -2.87 -4.18
N MET A 174 14.18 -2.53 -2.99
CA MET A 174 14.24 -1.15 -2.51
C MET A 174 14.99 -0.26 -3.50
N VAL A 175 16.19 -0.66 -3.92
CA VAL A 175 17.02 0.11 -4.85
C VAL A 175 16.33 0.30 -6.21
N LEU A 176 15.76 -0.76 -6.77
CA LEU A 176 15.06 -0.69 -8.06
C LEU A 176 13.78 0.15 -7.97
N TYR A 177 12.98 -0.02 -6.92
CA TYR A 177 11.75 0.75 -6.75
C TYR A 177 12.06 2.23 -6.58
N VAL A 178 12.98 2.60 -5.66
CA VAL A 178 13.34 4.00 -5.42
C VAL A 178 13.89 4.66 -6.67
N SER A 179 14.79 3.99 -7.41
CA SER A 179 15.36 4.55 -8.64
C SER A 179 14.32 4.79 -9.74
N PHE A 180 13.42 3.83 -9.97
CA PHE A 180 12.36 4.00 -10.96
C PHE A 180 11.31 5.02 -10.51
N GLN A 181 10.84 4.96 -9.26
CA GLN A 181 9.88 5.92 -8.71
C GLN A 181 10.41 7.36 -8.85
N THR A 182 11.65 7.63 -8.43
CA THR A 182 12.24 8.98 -8.52
C THR A 182 12.47 9.43 -9.96
N SER A 183 12.98 8.57 -10.84
CA SER A 183 13.24 8.90 -12.26
C SER A 183 11.94 9.22 -13.00
N PHE A 184 10.90 8.43 -12.79
CA PHE A 184 9.60 8.62 -13.42
C PHE A 184 8.83 9.80 -12.81
N SER A 185 8.93 10.05 -11.50
CA SER A 185 8.39 11.27 -10.88
C SER A 185 9.08 12.53 -11.41
N ALA A 186 10.40 12.49 -11.63
CA ALA A 186 11.12 13.60 -12.26
C ALA A 186 10.62 13.84 -13.70
N LEU A 187 10.39 12.76 -14.47
CA LEU A 187 9.80 12.86 -15.80
C LEU A 187 8.39 13.46 -15.78
N ALA A 188 7.55 13.11 -14.79
CA ALA A 188 6.24 13.73 -14.61
C ALA A 188 6.34 15.24 -14.37
N GLY A 189 7.28 15.66 -13.52
CA GLY A 189 7.58 17.07 -13.27
C GLY A 189 8.16 17.80 -14.49
N LEU A 190 8.82 17.11 -15.42
CA LEU A 190 9.22 17.71 -16.70
C LEU A 190 8.04 17.82 -17.66
N MET A 191 7.21 16.78 -17.74
CA MET A 191 6.03 16.75 -18.63
C MET A 191 4.99 17.79 -18.23
N ILE A 192 4.80 18.05 -16.94
CA ILE A 192 3.83 19.06 -16.49
C ILE A 192 4.19 20.47 -17.01
N ARG A 193 5.49 20.80 -17.13
CA ARG A 193 5.97 22.08 -17.65
C ARG A 193 5.58 22.26 -19.11
N THR A 194 5.64 21.16 -19.88
CA THR A 194 5.18 21.15 -21.27
C THR A 194 3.66 21.22 -21.35
N ALA A 195 2.93 20.56 -20.45
CA ALA A 195 1.47 20.56 -20.43
C ALA A 195 0.87 21.92 -20.02
N LEU A 196 1.50 22.62 -19.08
CA LEU A 196 1.09 23.96 -18.65
C LEU A 196 1.64 25.08 -19.56
N GLY A 197 2.60 24.78 -20.43
CA GLY A 197 3.27 25.76 -21.29
C GLY A 197 4.11 26.79 -20.52
N THR A 198 4.39 26.57 -19.24
CA THR A 198 5.12 27.50 -18.39
C THR A 198 5.99 26.78 -17.35
N ARG A 199 6.97 27.51 -16.84
CA ARG A 199 7.79 27.12 -15.68
C ARG A 199 7.36 27.83 -14.40
N GLU A 200 6.50 28.85 -14.54
CA GLU A 200 6.06 29.74 -13.47
C GLU A 200 4.78 29.21 -12.81
N PHE A 201 4.91 28.09 -12.11
CA PHE A 201 3.82 27.50 -11.35
C PHE A 201 4.34 26.88 -10.06
N LYS A 202 3.44 26.73 -9.08
CA LYS A 202 3.69 26.02 -7.82
C LYS A 202 2.99 24.68 -7.90
N ALA A 203 3.67 23.62 -7.46
CA ALA A 203 3.06 22.32 -7.22
C ALA A 203 2.55 22.29 -5.76
N GLY A 204 1.28 21.93 -5.54
CA GLY A 204 0.71 21.88 -4.19
C GLY A 204 1.51 20.99 -3.24
N GLY A 205 1.74 21.47 -2.02
CA GLY A 205 2.50 20.74 -0.99
C GLY A 205 4.03 20.78 -1.15
N CYS A 206 4.56 21.31 -2.25
CA CYS A 206 6.00 21.48 -2.48
C CYS A 206 6.50 22.93 -2.26
N TRP A 207 5.68 23.77 -1.64
CA TRP A 207 6.02 25.14 -1.27
C TRP A 207 5.51 25.40 0.16
N VAL A 208 6.18 26.29 0.86
CA VAL A 208 5.85 26.67 2.24
C VAL A 208 5.73 28.18 2.29
N ASP A 209 4.57 28.66 2.76
CA ASP A 209 4.38 30.06 3.14
C ASP A 209 4.82 30.24 4.59
N THR A 210 6.01 30.80 4.81
CA THR A 210 6.57 30.93 6.15
C THR A 210 5.76 31.87 7.05
N ASP A 211 4.98 32.78 6.47
CA ASP A 211 4.21 33.77 7.22
C ASP A 211 2.92 33.19 7.81
N VAL A 212 2.41 32.10 7.20
CA VAL A 212 1.17 31.42 7.63
C VAL A 212 1.47 30.12 8.38
N VAL A 213 2.44 29.34 7.90
CA VAL A 213 2.61 27.94 8.30
C VAL A 213 3.29 27.75 9.66
N VAL A 214 4.11 28.71 10.12
CA VAL A 214 4.80 28.59 11.41
C VAL A 214 3.81 28.55 12.58
N ALA A 215 2.72 29.32 12.51
CA ALA A 215 1.71 29.35 13.56
C ALA A 215 0.91 28.04 13.62
N ASP A 216 0.45 27.54 12.46
CA ASP A 216 -0.42 26.37 12.38
C ASP A 216 0.32 25.05 12.65
N ILE A 217 1.54 24.88 12.12
CA ILE A 217 2.35 23.68 12.41
C ILE A 217 2.77 23.67 13.88
N ALA A 218 3.17 24.81 14.45
CA ALA A 218 3.48 24.89 15.87
C ALA A 218 2.25 24.52 16.71
N ALA A 219 1.06 25.02 16.36
CA ALA A 219 -0.18 24.68 17.05
C ALA A 219 -0.52 23.18 16.95
N CYS A 220 -0.42 22.57 15.77
CA CYS A 220 -0.67 21.13 15.59
C CYS A 220 0.36 20.25 16.30
N MET A 221 1.64 20.63 16.28
CA MET A 221 2.69 19.89 17.01
C MET A 221 2.52 20.02 18.51
N VAL A 222 2.22 21.23 19.01
CA VAL A 222 1.92 21.48 20.42
C VAL A 222 0.69 20.68 20.86
N HIS A 223 -0.38 20.68 20.08
CA HIS A 223 -1.59 19.89 20.35
C HIS A 223 -1.30 18.38 20.34
N GLY A 224 -0.55 17.88 19.36
CA GLY A 224 -0.12 16.47 19.30
C GLY A 224 0.75 16.06 20.49
N VAL A 225 1.66 16.93 20.93
CA VAL A 225 2.48 16.72 22.14
C VAL A 225 1.60 16.74 23.40
N PHE A 226 0.63 17.65 23.50
CA PHE A 226 -0.33 17.66 24.61
C PHE A 226 -1.17 16.38 24.67
N TYR A 227 -1.60 15.83 23.54
CA TYR A 227 -2.31 14.54 23.51
C TYR A 227 -1.43 13.35 23.88
N PHE A 228 -0.13 13.43 23.58
CA PHE A 228 0.83 12.38 23.95
C PHE A 228 1.21 12.46 25.44
N LEU A 229 1.32 13.67 26.01
CA LEU A 229 1.68 13.90 27.41
C LEU A 229 0.51 13.84 28.37
N ILE A 230 -0.70 14.21 27.92
CA ILE A 230 -1.94 14.13 28.69
C ILE A 230 -2.85 13.15 27.95
N PRO A 231 -2.62 11.84 28.12
CA PRO A 231 -3.50 10.83 27.55
C PRO A 231 -4.92 10.98 28.12
N PRO A 232 -5.94 11.40 27.33
CA PRO A 232 -7.31 11.57 27.84
C PRO A 232 -7.98 10.26 28.27
N TRP A 233 -7.30 9.13 28.12
CA TRP A 233 -7.81 7.79 28.41
C TRP A 233 -7.47 7.27 29.81
N GLU A 234 -6.56 7.91 30.56
CA GLU A 234 -6.25 7.50 31.93
C GLU A 234 -7.48 7.63 32.85
N GLU A 235 -8.31 8.66 32.65
CA GLU A 235 -9.57 8.80 33.40
C GLU A 235 -10.64 7.77 33.02
N LEU A 236 -10.58 7.22 31.81
CA LEU A 236 -11.55 6.21 31.35
C LEU A 236 -11.24 4.85 31.95
N GLU A 237 -9.96 4.48 32.08
CA GLU A 237 -9.57 3.25 32.78
C GLU A 237 -9.97 3.29 34.26
N GLU A 238 -9.80 4.43 34.94
CA GLU A 238 -10.23 4.56 36.34
C GLU A 238 -11.76 4.49 36.52
N ARG A 239 -12.56 5.02 35.60
CA ARG A 239 -14.03 4.94 35.69
C ARG A 239 -14.56 3.55 35.37
N VAL A 240 -13.96 2.86 34.40
CA VAL A 240 -14.32 1.48 34.05
C VAL A 240 -13.89 0.51 35.16
N GLN A 241 -12.76 0.74 35.82
CA GLN A 241 -12.35 -0.04 36.99
C GLN A 241 -13.21 0.24 38.23
N ARG A 242 -13.71 1.47 38.42
CA ARG A 242 -14.58 1.81 39.57
C ARG A 242 -16.02 1.30 39.45
N HIS A 243 -16.53 1.07 38.24
CA HIS A 243 -17.89 0.56 38.04
C HIS A 243 -17.94 -0.62 37.06
N PRO A 244 -17.37 -1.78 37.43
CA PRO A 244 -17.59 -3.00 36.67
C PRO A 244 -19.01 -3.48 36.98
N PHE A 245 -19.95 -3.19 36.08
CA PHE A 245 -21.30 -3.79 36.08
C PHE A 245 -22.17 -3.49 37.31
N GLU A 246 -22.83 -2.33 37.34
CA GLU A 246 -24.18 -2.28 37.93
C GLU A 246 -25.17 -2.73 36.85
N LYS A 247 -25.38 -4.05 36.75
CA LYS A 247 -26.46 -4.64 35.95
C LYS A 247 -27.78 -4.20 36.57
N LYS A 248 -28.55 -3.38 35.86
CA LYS A 248 -30.01 -3.34 35.98
C LYS A 248 -30.61 -4.10 34.80
#